data_AF-A0A811NMB2-F1
#
_entry.id   AF-A0A811NMB2-F1
#
_cell.length_a   1.000
_cell.length_b   1.000
_cell.length_c   1.000
_cell.angle_alpha   90.00
_cell.angle_beta   90.00
_cell.angle_gamma   90.00
#
_symmetry.space_group_name_H-M   'P 1'
#
loop_
_entity.id
_entity.type
_entity.pdbx_description
1 polymer ?
#
loop_
_entity_poly.entity_id
_entity_poly.type
_entity_poly.pdbx_seq_one_letter_code
_entity_poly.pdbx_strand_id
1 'polypeptide(L)'
;MAQLLGKMPLQFTSKQAAEDMTLAAYNRALKLSGPGLQVMGVGFTGSLASSRPKHGDHRFYVSTWTHNCLRTSHVTLSKGLRSREEEDKVSSYFLLKAIADTCRVSATIQSDIHEPEIPEESMEQFDEDQELQQVIDGQVCMKVYNFAALAENNFNRKIILPGSFNPLHDGHLRLLEVASSMCDDGLPFFEISAINANKPPLSIAEIKRRVEQFRKAGKNVIISNQPYFYKKAELFPGSAFIIGADTAARLVNPKYYGGDYNRMLEILLECKSTGTTFLVGGRKIEGDFKVLEDLDIPEELRDMFISIPEEKFRIDISSTEIRKSQGL
;
A
#
# COMPACT_ATOMS: atom_id res chain seq x y z
N MET A 1 5.58 -12.62 16.71
CA MET A 1 4.93 -11.37 17.14
C MET A 1 5.90 -10.19 17.08
N ALA A 2 7.02 -10.19 17.81
CA ALA A 2 8.01 -9.09 17.80
C ALA A 2 8.52 -8.70 16.39
N GLN A 3 8.89 -9.69 15.57
CA GLN A 3 9.34 -9.46 14.19
C GLN A 3 8.24 -8.85 13.30
N LEU A 4 6.97 -9.22 13.53
CA LEU A 4 5.83 -8.70 12.76
C LEU A 4 5.49 -7.26 13.18
N LEU A 5 5.51 -6.98 14.49
CA LEU A 5 5.10 -5.69 15.06
C LEU A 5 6.24 -4.67 15.12
N GLY A 6 7.50 -5.09 14.94
CA GLY A 6 8.68 -4.25 15.15
C GLY A 6 8.93 -3.86 16.61
N LYS A 7 8.05 -4.29 17.53
CA LYS A 7 8.10 -4.02 18.97
C LYS A 7 7.56 -5.20 19.76
N MET A 8 7.93 -5.29 21.03
CA MET A 8 7.30 -6.21 21.97
C MET A 8 5.98 -5.62 22.45
N PRO A 9 4.87 -6.38 22.41
CA PRO A 9 3.62 -5.91 23.02
C PRO A 9 3.75 -5.89 24.53
N LEU A 10 3.06 -4.96 25.18
CA LEU A 10 3.00 -4.88 26.65
C LEU A 10 2.34 -6.14 27.24
N GLN A 11 1.34 -6.68 26.56
CA GLN A 11 0.69 -7.94 26.89
C GLN A 11 0.48 -8.76 25.61
N PHE A 12 0.97 -10.00 25.60
CA PHE A 12 0.87 -10.88 24.43
C PHE A 12 -0.58 -11.24 24.09
N THR A 13 -1.45 -11.39 25.09
CA THR A 13 -2.88 -11.71 24.91
C THR A 13 -3.73 -10.54 25.40
N SER A 14 -4.01 -9.62 24.48
CA SER A 14 -4.82 -8.42 24.73
C SER A 14 -5.50 -7.96 23.43
N LYS A 15 -6.53 -7.11 23.58
CA LYS A 15 -7.18 -6.43 22.46
C LYS A 15 -6.17 -5.68 21.58
N GLN A 16 -5.32 -4.84 22.19
CA GLN A 16 -4.31 -4.06 21.45
C GLN A 16 -3.32 -4.94 20.69
N ALA A 17 -2.90 -6.07 21.26
CA ALA A 17 -1.99 -6.99 20.57
C ALA A 17 -2.64 -7.64 19.34
N ALA A 18 -3.93 -7.97 19.41
CA ALA A 18 -4.68 -8.47 18.25
C ALA A 18 -4.77 -7.38 17.17
N GLU A 19 -5.15 -6.16 17.55
CA GLU A 19 -5.32 -5.03 16.62
C GLU A 19 -4.00 -4.62 15.95
N ASP A 20 -2.90 -4.54 16.71
CA ASP A 20 -1.55 -4.29 16.18
C ASP A 20 -1.15 -5.36 15.15
N MET A 21 -1.44 -6.64 15.42
CA MET A 21 -1.19 -7.75 14.48
C MET A 21 -2.05 -7.64 13.23
N THR A 22 -3.33 -7.30 13.39
CA THR A 22 -4.28 -7.15 12.30
C THR A 22 -3.88 -5.99 11.38
N LEU A 23 -3.48 -4.84 11.92
CA LEU A 23 -3.00 -3.70 11.13
C LEU A 23 -1.71 -4.05 10.36
N ALA A 24 -0.77 -4.74 11.01
CA ALA A 24 0.44 -5.22 10.34
C ALA A 24 0.11 -6.20 9.19
N ALA A 25 -0.83 -7.11 9.41
CA ALA A 25 -1.31 -8.03 8.39
C ALA A 25 -2.03 -7.30 7.25
N TYR A 26 -2.86 -6.30 7.55
CA TYR A 26 -3.56 -5.48 6.55
C TYR A 26 -2.58 -4.73 5.64
N ASN A 27 -1.56 -4.08 6.22
CA ASN A 27 -0.49 -3.43 5.45
C ASN A 27 0.30 -4.40 4.58
N ARG A 28 0.58 -5.61 5.09
CA ARG A 28 1.23 -6.65 4.28
C ARG A 28 0.33 -7.12 3.15
N ALA A 29 -0.97 -7.30 3.40
CA ALA A 29 -1.92 -7.71 2.38
C ALA A 29 -2.05 -6.66 1.27
N LEU A 30 -2.07 -5.37 1.61
CA LEU A 30 -2.03 -4.26 0.64
C LEU A 30 -0.79 -4.33 -0.28
N LYS A 31 0.40 -4.61 0.28
CA LYS A 31 1.64 -4.75 -0.50
C LYS A 31 1.63 -5.93 -1.46
N LEU A 32 1.10 -7.06 -0.99
CA LEU A 32 1.09 -8.32 -1.73
C LEU A 32 -0.08 -8.45 -2.70
N SER A 33 -1.12 -7.61 -2.56
CA SER A 33 -2.32 -7.78 -3.35
C SER A 33 -2.13 -7.41 -4.81
N GLY A 34 -2.69 -8.29 -5.64
CA GLY A 34 -2.90 -8.02 -7.05
C GLY A 34 -3.74 -6.75 -7.25
N PRO A 35 -3.56 -6.06 -8.39
CA PRO A 35 -4.34 -4.87 -8.69
C PRO A 35 -5.86 -5.15 -8.69
N GLY A 36 -6.66 -4.26 -8.07
CA GLY A 36 -8.12 -4.38 -8.04
C GLY A 36 -8.71 -5.29 -6.96
N LEU A 37 -7.89 -6.03 -6.22
CA LEU A 37 -8.36 -6.92 -5.16
C LEU A 37 -8.59 -6.17 -3.84
N GLN A 38 -9.71 -6.48 -3.17
CA GLN A 38 -9.92 -6.09 -1.78
C GLN A 38 -9.08 -6.97 -0.86
N VAL A 39 -8.63 -6.41 0.25
CA VAL A 39 -7.79 -7.11 1.22
C VAL A 39 -8.32 -6.93 2.63
N MET A 40 -7.90 -7.83 3.50
CA MET A 40 -8.20 -7.81 4.92
C MET A 40 -6.96 -8.22 5.70
N GLY A 41 -6.71 -7.55 6.82
CA GLY A 41 -5.80 -8.03 7.85
C GLY A 41 -6.56 -8.87 8.85
N VAL A 42 -5.94 -9.94 9.34
CA VAL A 42 -6.51 -10.79 10.38
C VAL A 42 -5.45 -11.00 11.46
N GLY A 43 -5.86 -10.82 12.71
CA GLY A 43 -5.01 -10.98 13.89
C GLY A 43 -5.71 -11.86 14.92
N PHE A 44 -4.93 -12.70 15.57
CA PHE A 44 -5.39 -13.60 16.62
C PHE A 44 -4.34 -13.63 17.73
N THR A 45 -4.79 -13.52 18.98
CA THR A 45 -3.97 -13.86 20.14
C THR A 45 -4.81 -14.53 21.19
N GLY A 46 -4.26 -15.56 21.84
CA GLY A 46 -4.97 -16.33 22.84
C GLY A 46 -4.06 -16.84 23.94
N SER A 47 -4.61 -16.89 25.14
CA SER A 47 -4.09 -17.67 26.24
C SER A 47 -5.06 -18.82 26.45
N LEU A 48 -4.83 -19.93 25.73
CA LEU A 48 -5.64 -21.14 25.84
C LEU A 48 -5.06 -22.10 26.89
N ALA A 49 -5.75 -23.21 27.14
CA ALA A 49 -5.29 -24.30 27.99
C ALA A 49 -3.89 -24.78 27.58
N SER A 50 -3.10 -25.15 28.59
CA SER A 50 -1.74 -25.68 28.43
C SER A 50 -1.51 -26.86 29.37
N SER A 51 -0.46 -27.64 29.12
CA SER A 51 -0.08 -28.78 29.96
C SER A 51 0.16 -28.40 31.43
N ARG A 52 0.66 -27.19 31.68
CA ARG A 52 0.70 -26.58 33.01
C ARG A 52 -0.52 -25.69 33.22
N PRO A 53 -1.24 -25.82 34.35
CA PRO A 53 -2.38 -24.95 34.67
C PRO A 53 -1.97 -23.47 34.67
N LYS A 54 -2.81 -22.61 34.09
CA LYS A 54 -2.62 -21.16 34.09
C LYS A 54 -3.44 -20.50 35.19
N HIS A 55 -2.83 -19.54 35.88
CA HIS A 55 -3.53 -18.74 36.89
C HIS A 55 -4.59 -17.82 36.26
N GLY A 56 -4.24 -17.09 35.19
CA GLY A 56 -5.18 -16.20 34.46
C GLY A 56 -6.18 -16.94 33.57
N ASP A 57 -7.22 -16.23 33.13
CA ASP A 57 -8.31 -16.81 32.33
C ASP A 57 -7.84 -17.43 31.02
N HIS A 58 -8.60 -18.44 30.56
CA HIS A 58 -8.48 -18.89 29.19
C HIS A 58 -9.27 -17.92 28.32
N ARG A 59 -8.61 -17.27 27.36
CA ARG A 59 -9.25 -16.24 26.54
C ARG A 59 -8.55 -16.04 25.22
N PHE A 60 -9.26 -15.52 24.24
CA PHE A 60 -8.66 -15.10 22.98
C PHE A 60 -9.31 -13.82 22.44
N TYR A 61 -8.56 -13.16 21.56
CA TYR A 61 -8.97 -11.99 20.81
C TYR A 61 -8.79 -12.30 19.31
N VAL A 62 -9.80 -11.95 18.53
CA VAL A 62 -9.77 -12.00 17.07
C VAL A 62 -10.08 -10.63 16.54
N SER A 63 -9.23 -10.11 15.65
CA SER A 63 -9.41 -8.80 15.04
C SER A 63 -9.31 -8.89 13.52
N THR A 64 -10.22 -8.25 12.81
CA THR A 64 -10.22 -8.12 11.34
C THR A 64 -10.19 -6.66 10.95
N TRP A 65 -9.37 -6.31 9.96
CA TRP A 65 -9.22 -4.94 9.46
C TRP A 65 -9.45 -4.92 7.95
N THR A 66 -10.41 -4.13 7.49
CA THR A 66 -10.67 -3.85 6.06
C THR A 66 -10.38 -2.38 5.76
N HIS A 67 -10.59 -1.96 4.51
CA HIS A 67 -10.39 -0.56 4.14
C HIS A 67 -11.16 0.44 5.01
N ASN A 68 -12.33 0.07 5.53
CA ASN A 68 -13.24 0.97 6.24
C ASN A 68 -13.68 0.46 7.63
N CYS A 69 -13.17 -0.67 8.12
CA CYS A 69 -13.67 -1.24 9.37
C CYS A 69 -12.58 -2.00 10.14
N LEU A 70 -12.53 -1.76 11.45
CA LEU A 70 -11.88 -2.62 12.42
C LEU A 70 -12.95 -3.31 13.26
N ARG A 71 -12.93 -4.64 13.29
CA ARG A 71 -13.76 -5.43 14.19
C ARG A 71 -12.85 -6.26 15.10
N THR A 72 -13.13 -6.25 16.39
CA THR A 72 -12.42 -7.05 17.38
C THR A 72 -13.42 -7.77 18.27
N SER A 73 -13.28 -9.08 18.38
CA SER A 73 -14.06 -9.94 19.28
C SER A 73 -13.15 -10.52 20.37
N HIS A 74 -13.67 -10.61 21.58
CA HIS A 74 -13.02 -11.15 22.76
C HIS A 74 -13.89 -12.26 23.35
N VAL A 75 -13.30 -13.41 23.64
CA VAL A 75 -13.99 -14.53 24.29
C VAL A 75 -13.18 -14.99 25.48
N THR A 76 -13.85 -15.10 26.63
CA THR A 76 -13.31 -15.80 27.81
C THR A 76 -13.92 -17.20 27.86
N LEU A 77 -13.04 -18.21 27.85
CA LEU A 77 -13.38 -19.62 27.87
C LEU A 77 -13.53 -20.14 29.30
N SER A 78 -14.45 -21.07 29.48
CA SER A 78 -14.73 -21.75 30.74
C SER A 78 -13.61 -22.75 31.04
N LYS A 79 -12.80 -22.46 32.06
CA LYS A 79 -11.69 -23.33 32.46
C LYS A 79 -12.17 -24.73 32.85
N GLY A 80 -11.46 -25.74 32.38
CA GLY A 80 -11.70 -27.15 32.72
C GLY A 80 -12.85 -27.80 31.93
N LEU A 81 -13.56 -27.04 31.09
CA LEU A 81 -14.60 -27.58 30.21
C LEU A 81 -14.03 -28.34 29.02
N ARG A 82 -12.86 -27.91 28.52
CA ARG A 82 -12.23 -28.40 27.28
C ARG A 82 -10.76 -28.71 27.52
N SER A 83 -10.24 -29.68 26.76
CA SER A 83 -8.81 -29.92 26.58
C SER A 83 -8.15 -28.77 25.80
N ARG A 84 -6.82 -28.77 25.76
CA ARG A 84 -6.05 -27.80 24.96
C ARG A 84 -6.42 -27.86 23.48
N GLU A 85 -6.54 -29.07 22.94
CA GLU A 85 -6.88 -29.31 21.54
C GLU A 85 -8.30 -28.83 21.21
N GLU A 86 -9.23 -29.00 22.14
CA GLU A 86 -10.61 -28.53 21.98
C GLU A 86 -10.73 -27.00 22.07
N GLU A 87 -10.00 -26.33 22.98
CA GLU A 87 -9.96 -24.86 23.00
C GLU A 87 -9.32 -24.28 21.73
N ASP A 88 -8.26 -24.92 21.22
CA ASP A 88 -7.63 -24.55 19.95
C ASP A 88 -8.61 -24.69 18.78
N LYS A 89 -9.35 -25.81 18.74
CA LYS A 89 -10.42 -26.05 17.76
C LYS A 89 -11.49 -24.97 17.80
N VAL A 90 -12.06 -24.67 18.99
CA VAL A 90 -13.12 -23.66 19.15
C VAL A 90 -12.66 -22.28 18.72
N SER A 91 -11.47 -21.86 19.16
CA SER A 91 -10.91 -20.55 18.80
C SER A 91 -10.59 -20.44 17.31
N SER A 92 -10.17 -21.54 16.67
CA SER A 92 -9.94 -21.63 15.22
C SER A 92 -11.24 -21.51 14.42
N TYR A 93 -12.32 -22.18 14.84
CA TYR A 93 -13.63 -22.02 14.20
C TYR A 93 -14.15 -20.60 14.34
N PHE A 94 -13.96 -19.98 15.50
CA PHE A 94 -14.33 -18.58 15.70
C PHE A 94 -13.55 -17.65 14.75
N LEU A 95 -12.24 -17.87 14.60
CA LEU A 95 -11.41 -17.12 13.64
C LEU A 95 -11.92 -17.27 12.20
N LEU A 96 -12.23 -18.50 11.77
CA LEU A 96 -12.78 -18.75 10.43
C LEU A 96 -14.14 -18.09 10.23
N LYS A 97 -15.00 -18.09 11.25
CA LYS A 97 -16.29 -17.37 11.23
C LYS A 97 -16.08 -15.86 11.08
N ALA A 98 -15.18 -15.25 11.84
CA ALA A 98 -14.87 -13.82 11.72
C ALA A 98 -14.37 -13.43 10.32
N ILE A 99 -13.55 -14.30 9.70
CA ILE A 99 -13.11 -14.11 8.31
C ILE A 99 -14.31 -14.19 7.35
N ALA A 100 -15.14 -15.24 7.46
CA ALA A 100 -16.31 -15.43 6.60
C ALA A 100 -17.30 -14.26 6.70
N ASP A 101 -17.60 -13.81 7.93
CA ASP A 101 -18.48 -12.66 8.19
C ASP A 101 -17.94 -11.39 7.54
N THR A 102 -16.64 -11.15 7.67
CA THR A 102 -16.01 -9.95 7.09
C THR A 102 -15.92 -10.02 5.56
N CYS A 103 -15.71 -11.22 5.00
CA CYS A 103 -15.81 -11.49 3.57
C CYS A 103 -17.26 -11.50 3.04
N ARG A 104 -18.27 -11.42 3.92
CA ARG A 104 -19.70 -11.54 3.59
C ARG A 104 -20.04 -12.86 2.89
N VAL A 105 -19.32 -13.92 3.22
CA VAL A 105 -19.58 -15.27 2.72
C VAL A 105 -20.53 -15.97 3.68
N SER A 106 -21.65 -16.47 3.17
CA SER A 106 -22.56 -17.31 3.96
C SER A 106 -21.89 -18.66 4.24
N ALA A 107 -21.21 -18.77 5.37
CA ALA A 107 -20.60 -20.01 5.83
C ALA A 107 -21.30 -20.47 7.12
N THR A 108 -21.76 -21.72 7.15
CA THR A 108 -22.31 -22.33 8.37
C THR A 108 -21.15 -22.84 9.24
N ILE A 109 -20.45 -21.91 9.87
CA ILE A 109 -19.36 -22.24 10.80
C ILE A 109 -19.93 -22.23 12.20
N GLN A 110 -20.19 -23.42 12.75
CA GLN A 110 -20.60 -23.58 14.14
C GLN A 110 -19.35 -23.48 15.03
N SER A 111 -19.24 -22.39 15.78
CA SER A 111 -18.34 -22.33 16.93
C SER A 111 -19.04 -23.00 18.10
N ASP A 112 -18.43 -24.00 18.75
CA ASP A 112 -18.97 -24.67 19.96
C ASP A 112 -18.90 -23.76 21.21
N ILE A 113 -19.09 -22.45 21.02
CA ILE A 113 -19.14 -21.43 22.07
C ILE A 113 -20.59 -21.31 22.52
N HIS A 114 -20.83 -21.55 23.80
CA HIS A 114 -22.14 -21.51 24.43
C HIS A 114 -22.08 -20.67 25.70
N GLU A 115 -23.24 -20.28 26.24
CA GLU A 115 -23.27 -19.61 27.54
C GLU A 115 -22.50 -20.43 28.60
N PRO A 116 -21.62 -19.80 29.40
CA PRO A 116 -21.45 -18.36 29.60
C PRO A 116 -20.38 -17.67 28.72
N GLU A 117 -19.79 -18.34 27.73
CA GLU A 117 -18.68 -17.84 26.90
C GLU A 117 -19.13 -16.83 25.81
N ILE A 118 -19.94 -15.84 26.18
CA ILE A 118 -20.51 -14.88 25.22
C ILE A 118 -19.40 -13.97 24.65
N PRO A 119 -19.24 -13.88 23.32
CA PRO A 119 -18.25 -12.97 22.73
C PRO A 119 -18.58 -11.50 23.01
N GLU A 120 -17.61 -10.75 23.51
CA GLU A 120 -17.63 -9.30 23.56
C GLU A 120 -17.11 -8.76 22.22
N GLU A 121 -17.92 -7.98 21.51
CA GLU A 121 -17.54 -7.43 20.21
C GLU A 121 -17.42 -5.91 20.25
N SER A 122 -16.40 -5.40 19.55
CA SER A 122 -16.24 -3.98 19.28
C SER A 122 -16.02 -3.77 17.79
N MET A 123 -16.64 -2.74 17.25
CA MET A 123 -16.54 -2.36 15.84
C MET A 123 -16.27 -0.87 15.76
N GLU A 124 -15.27 -0.52 14.96
CA GLU A 124 -14.96 0.84 14.57
C GLU A 124 -15.10 0.94 13.05
N GLN A 125 -15.96 1.87 12.61
CA GLN A 125 -16.18 2.16 11.20
C GLN A 125 -15.41 3.44 10.86
N PHE A 126 -14.62 3.38 9.79
CA PHE A 126 -13.87 4.53 9.29
C PHE A 126 -14.65 5.20 8.15
N ASP A 127 -14.74 6.53 8.21
CA ASP A 127 -15.08 7.34 7.05
C ASP A 127 -13.84 7.63 6.19
N GLU A 128 -14.04 8.25 5.02
CA GLU A 128 -12.94 8.54 4.10
C GLU A 128 -11.85 9.44 4.70
N ASP A 129 -12.23 10.36 5.60
CA ASP A 129 -11.28 11.29 6.21
C ASP A 129 -10.40 10.54 7.21
N GLN A 130 -10.98 9.64 8.01
CA GLN A 130 -10.25 8.75 8.91
C GLN A 130 -9.32 7.79 8.14
N GLU A 131 -9.79 7.21 7.03
CA GLU A 131 -8.97 6.34 6.18
C GLU A 131 -7.75 7.08 5.61
N LEU A 132 -7.94 8.32 5.14
CA LEU A 132 -6.85 9.16 4.65
C LEU A 132 -5.91 9.60 5.77
N GLN A 133 -6.44 9.92 6.96
CA GLN A 133 -5.65 10.28 8.12
C GLN A 133 -4.71 9.13 8.53
N GLN A 134 -5.20 7.89 8.53
CA GLN A 134 -4.37 6.71 8.80
C GLN A 134 -3.20 6.56 7.81
N VAL A 135 -3.39 6.94 6.53
CA VAL A 135 -2.29 6.95 5.55
C VAL A 135 -1.28 8.06 5.86
N ILE A 136 -1.77 9.26 6.17
CA ILE A 136 -0.94 10.43 6.53
C ILE A 136 -0.10 10.13 7.79
N ASP A 137 -0.70 9.49 8.80
CA ASP A 137 -0.05 9.15 10.07
C ASP A 137 0.89 7.94 9.97
N GLY A 138 0.96 7.30 8.81
CA GLY A 138 1.83 6.15 8.59
C GLY A 138 1.29 4.82 9.12
N GLN A 139 0.06 4.79 9.64
CA GLN A 139 -0.57 3.59 10.17
C GLN A 139 -0.94 2.61 9.06
N VAL A 140 -1.52 3.13 7.97
CA VAL A 140 -1.83 2.38 6.75
C VAL A 140 -0.89 2.84 5.63
N CYS A 141 -0.29 1.91 4.90
CA CYS A 141 0.74 2.22 3.90
C CYS A 141 0.20 2.90 2.63
N MET A 142 -1.06 2.64 2.28
CA MET A 142 -1.73 3.26 1.15
C MET A 142 -3.25 3.12 1.18
N LYS A 143 -3.92 3.98 0.42
CA LYS A 143 -5.33 3.85 0.03
C LYS A 143 -5.43 3.82 -1.49
N VAL A 144 -6.17 2.86 -2.03
CA VAL A 144 -6.37 2.70 -3.48
C VAL A 144 -7.78 3.13 -3.86
N TYR A 145 -7.87 4.01 -4.85
CA TYR A 145 -9.12 4.40 -5.49
C TYR A 145 -9.19 3.78 -6.89
N ASN A 146 -10.13 2.86 -7.08
CA ASN A 146 -10.40 2.24 -8.37
C ASN A 146 -11.62 2.94 -8.99
N PHE A 147 -11.37 3.85 -9.94
CA PHE A 147 -12.41 4.55 -10.69
C PHE A 147 -12.60 3.99 -12.10
N ALA A 148 -11.59 3.29 -12.62
CA ALA A 148 -11.72 2.57 -13.87
C ALA A 148 -12.45 1.24 -13.62
N ALA A 149 -13.22 0.78 -14.61
CA ALA A 149 -13.73 -0.58 -14.59
C ALA A 149 -12.56 -1.56 -14.53
N LEU A 150 -12.60 -2.51 -13.60
CA LEU A 150 -11.62 -3.60 -13.56
C LEU A 150 -11.88 -4.48 -14.78
N ALA A 151 -10.92 -4.54 -15.70
CA ALA A 151 -10.94 -5.54 -16.76
C ALA A 151 -10.84 -6.93 -16.12
N GLU A 152 -11.47 -7.94 -16.74
CA GLU A 152 -11.36 -9.36 -16.37
C GLU A 152 -9.96 -9.95 -16.67
N ASN A 153 -8.93 -9.11 -16.71
CA ASN A 153 -7.56 -9.48 -17.00
C ASN A 153 -6.80 -9.72 -15.70
N ASN A 154 -6.03 -10.80 -15.66
CA ASN A 154 -5.07 -11.02 -14.59
C ASN A 154 -3.85 -10.12 -14.81
N PHE A 155 -3.84 -8.95 -14.16
CA PHE A 155 -2.69 -8.06 -14.18
C PHE A 155 -1.57 -8.59 -13.29
N ASN A 156 -0.38 -8.73 -13.86
CA ASN A 156 0.79 -9.26 -13.17
C ASN A 156 1.66 -8.16 -12.53
N ARG A 157 1.45 -6.89 -12.93
CA ARG A 157 2.17 -5.75 -12.35
C ARG A 157 1.34 -4.46 -12.33
N LYS A 158 1.77 -3.50 -11.51
CA LYS A 158 1.25 -2.12 -11.54
C LYS A 158 2.17 -1.26 -12.39
N ILE A 159 1.59 -0.37 -13.19
CA ILE A 159 2.31 0.68 -13.91
C ILE A 159 1.92 2.00 -13.27
N ILE A 160 2.86 2.62 -12.57
CA ILE A 160 2.59 3.70 -11.66
C ILE A 160 3.22 4.97 -12.21
N LEU A 161 2.43 6.03 -12.39
CA LEU A 161 2.92 7.39 -12.64
C LEU A 161 2.81 8.20 -11.34
N PRO A 162 3.90 8.38 -10.59
CA PRO A 162 3.92 9.25 -9.41
C PRO A 162 3.90 10.72 -9.81
N GLY A 163 3.18 11.54 -9.06
CA GLY A 163 3.13 12.97 -9.34
C GLY A 163 2.36 13.77 -8.31
N SER A 164 2.51 15.10 -8.39
CA SER A 164 1.71 16.00 -7.55
C SER A 164 0.30 16.22 -8.11
N PHE A 165 0.13 16.12 -9.44
CA PHE A 165 -1.13 16.29 -10.17
C PHE A 165 -1.95 17.49 -9.70
N ASN A 166 -1.28 18.64 -9.66
CA ASN A 166 -1.86 19.89 -9.20
C ASN A 166 -1.74 20.99 -10.28
N PRO A 167 -2.51 20.93 -11.38
CA PRO A 167 -3.56 19.94 -11.69
C PRO A 167 -3.09 18.77 -12.58
N LEU A 168 -3.93 17.74 -12.67
CA LEU A 168 -3.90 16.72 -13.72
C LEU A 168 -4.15 17.38 -15.09
N HIS A 169 -3.53 16.85 -16.15
CA HIS A 169 -3.65 17.38 -17.51
C HIS A 169 -3.32 16.30 -18.56
N ASP A 170 -3.58 16.57 -19.84
CA ASP A 170 -3.46 15.60 -20.94
C ASP A 170 -2.07 14.99 -21.09
N GLY A 171 -1.01 15.78 -20.82
CA GLY A 171 0.35 15.26 -20.76
C GLY A 171 0.51 14.06 -19.80
N HIS A 172 -0.11 14.11 -18.61
CA HIS A 172 -0.06 12.99 -17.67
C HIS A 172 -0.87 11.79 -18.15
N LEU A 173 -2.06 12.03 -18.72
CA LEU A 173 -2.94 10.97 -19.22
C LEU A 173 -2.27 10.20 -20.36
N ARG A 174 -1.73 10.93 -21.34
CA ARG A 174 -1.01 10.34 -22.48
C ARG A 174 0.28 9.64 -22.06
N LEU A 175 1.02 10.18 -21.11
CA LEU A 175 2.24 9.54 -20.61
C LEU A 175 1.93 8.18 -19.99
N LEU A 176 0.90 8.11 -19.14
CA LEU A 176 0.48 6.84 -18.54
C LEU A 176 -0.03 5.86 -19.60
N GLU A 177 -0.78 6.33 -20.60
CA GLU A 177 -1.27 5.50 -21.70
C GLU A 177 -0.13 4.89 -22.53
N VAL A 178 0.82 5.73 -22.99
CA VAL A 178 1.98 5.28 -23.77
C VAL A 178 2.82 4.29 -22.98
N ALA A 179 3.16 4.62 -21.73
CA ALA A 179 3.93 3.74 -20.87
C ALA A 179 3.20 2.41 -20.59
N SER A 180 1.87 2.44 -20.48
CA SER A 180 1.07 1.23 -20.30
C SER A 180 1.11 0.33 -21.53
N SER A 181 1.11 0.90 -22.74
CA SER A 181 1.22 0.13 -23.99
C SER A 181 2.57 -0.56 -24.18
N MET A 182 3.59 -0.20 -23.39
CA MET A 182 4.93 -0.80 -23.43
C MET A 182 5.08 -2.00 -22.50
N CYS A 183 4.11 -2.24 -21.61
CA CYS A 183 4.14 -3.32 -20.65
C CYS A 183 2.92 -4.22 -20.85
N ASP A 184 3.15 -5.49 -21.18
CA ASP A 184 2.09 -6.48 -21.18
C ASP A 184 1.55 -6.69 -19.74
N ASP A 185 0.24 -6.91 -19.61
CA ASP A 185 -0.45 -7.23 -18.35
C ASP A 185 -0.24 -6.27 -17.17
N GLY A 186 0.02 -4.99 -17.43
CA GLY A 186 0.17 -3.97 -16.39
C GLY A 186 -1.08 -3.13 -16.15
N LEU A 187 -1.53 -3.01 -14.89
CA LEU A 187 -2.65 -2.13 -14.55
C LEU A 187 -2.14 -0.70 -14.27
N PRO A 188 -2.63 0.33 -14.99
CA PRO A 188 -2.19 1.70 -14.80
C PRO A 188 -2.76 2.33 -13.52
N PHE A 189 -1.90 3.03 -12.80
CA PHE A 189 -2.23 3.86 -11.66
C PHE A 189 -1.52 5.20 -11.73
N PHE A 190 -2.22 6.26 -11.31
CA PHE A 190 -1.56 7.44 -10.79
C PHE A 190 -1.20 7.23 -9.32
N GLU A 191 -0.18 7.91 -8.83
CA GLU A 191 0.17 7.86 -7.41
C GLU A 191 0.48 9.24 -6.85
N ILE A 192 -0.15 9.56 -5.72
CA ILE A 192 0.14 10.76 -4.93
C ILE A 192 0.68 10.32 -3.58
N SER A 193 1.90 10.77 -3.27
CA SER A 193 2.44 10.62 -1.93
C SER A 193 1.85 11.70 -1.02
N ALA A 194 1.11 11.29 0.01
CA ALA A 194 0.57 12.15 1.05
C ALA A 194 1.69 12.83 1.85
N ILE A 195 2.83 12.15 2.01
CA ILE A 195 4.04 12.68 2.65
C ILE A 195 5.02 13.15 1.57
N ASN A 196 5.71 14.26 1.81
CA ASN A 196 6.76 14.76 0.94
C ASN A 196 8.05 14.92 1.76
N ALA A 197 9.20 14.56 1.19
CA ALA A 197 10.49 14.67 1.88
C ALA A 197 10.80 16.10 2.37
N ASN A 198 10.33 17.12 1.66
CA ASN A 198 10.71 18.52 1.90
C ASN A 198 9.50 19.45 2.15
N LYS A 199 8.29 18.90 2.37
CA LYS A 199 7.07 19.69 2.59
C LYS A 199 6.21 19.01 3.66
N PRO A 200 5.36 19.76 4.38
CA PRO A 200 4.38 19.15 5.28
C PRO A 200 3.51 18.14 4.51
N PRO A 201 2.96 17.12 5.21
CA PRO A 201 1.98 16.22 4.62
C PRO A 201 0.81 17.00 4.00
N LEU A 202 0.23 16.44 2.93
CA LEU A 202 -0.98 17.00 2.33
C LEU A 202 -2.14 16.92 3.33
N SER A 203 -2.96 17.97 3.39
CA SER A 203 -4.21 17.90 4.14
C SER A 203 -5.20 16.96 3.45
N ILE A 204 -6.12 16.38 4.23
CA ILE A 204 -7.20 15.54 3.71
C ILE A 204 -7.98 16.25 2.59
N ALA A 205 -8.32 17.53 2.81
CA ALA A 205 -9.03 18.34 1.81
C ALA A 205 -8.26 18.46 0.48
N GLU A 206 -6.94 18.63 0.54
CA GLU A 206 -6.10 18.71 -0.66
C GLU A 206 -5.97 17.36 -1.37
N ILE A 207 -5.86 16.26 -0.63
CA ILE A 207 -5.87 14.91 -1.21
C ILE A 207 -7.20 14.67 -1.93
N LYS A 208 -8.34 14.92 -1.27
CA LYS A 208 -9.69 14.73 -1.87
C LYS A 208 -9.87 15.59 -3.13
N ARG A 209 -9.42 16.86 -3.10
CA ARG A 209 -9.45 17.75 -4.26
C ARG A 209 -8.66 17.20 -5.46
N ARG A 210 -7.51 16.56 -5.22
CA ARG A 210 -6.69 15.94 -6.27
C ARG A 210 -7.29 14.62 -6.75
N VAL A 211 -7.76 13.77 -5.83
CA VAL A 211 -8.43 12.49 -6.14
C VAL A 211 -9.63 12.70 -7.06
N GLU A 212 -10.41 13.77 -6.85
CA GLU A 212 -11.60 14.06 -7.65
C GLU A 212 -11.31 14.27 -9.14
N GLN A 213 -10.11 14.74 -9.50
CA GLN A 213 -9.70 14.88 -10.90
C GLN A 213 -9.57 13.52 -11.59
N PHE A 214 -9.10 12.50 -10.88
CA PHE A 214 -9.00 11.14 -11.40
C PHE A 214 -10.36 10.45 -11.47
N ARG A 215 -11.26 10.73 -10.52
CA ARG A 215 -12.65 10.26 -10.58
C ARG A 215 -13.31 10.75 -11.86
N LYS A 216 -13.21 12.05 -12.16
CA LYS A 216 -13.74 12.65 -13.39
C LYS A 216 -13.12 12.09 -14.66
N ALA A 217 -11.83 11.74 -14.62
CA ALA A 217 -11.11 11.15 -15.74
C ALA A 217 -11.28 9.62 -15.86
N GLY A 218 -11.96 8.96 -14.90
CA GLY A 218 -12.11 7.51 -14.85
C GLY A 218 -10.77 6.77 -14.69
N LYS A 219 -9.85 7.29 -13.89
CA LYS A 219 -8.48 6.76 -13.73
C LYS A 219 -8.23 6.29 -12.30
N ASN A 220 -7.50 5.19 -12.14
CA ASN A 220 -7.14 4.69 -10.82
C ASN A 220 -6.05 5.56 -10.19
N VAL A 221 -6.14 5.80 -8.89
CA VAL A 221 -5.14 6.56 -8.14
C VAL A 221 -4.85 5.91 -6.79
N ILE A 222 -3.57 5.87 -6.43
CA ILE A 222 -3.08 5.40 -5.15
C ILE A 222 -2.64 6.61 -4.33
N ILE A 223 -3.10 6.70 -3.08
CA ILE A 223 -2.56 7.62 -2.09
C ILE A 223 -1.61 6.81 -1.22
N SER A 224 -0.31 7.07 -1.32
CA SER A 224 0.71 6.39 -0.50
C SER A 224 1.32 7.35 0.51
N ASN A 225 2.11 6.83 1.44
CA ASN A 225 2.89 7.62 2.39
C ASN A 225 4.41 7.57 2.11
N GLN A 226 4.82 7.19 0.90
CA GLN A 226 6.23 6.96 0.56
C GLN A 226 6.76 8.04 -0.41
N PRO A 227 7.63 8.97 0.04
CA PRO A 227 8.15 10.03 -0.82
C PRO A 227 9.31 9.58 -1.72
N TYR A 228 10.01 8.48 -1.39
CA TYR A 228 11.21 8.02 -2.09
C TYR A 228 10.93 6.79 -2.95
N PHE A 229 11.59 6.69 -4.10
CA PHE A 229 11.38 5.57 -5.03
C PHE A 229 11.81 4.22 -4.47
N TYR A 230 12.88 4.14 -3.67
CA TYR A 230 13.25 2.88 -3.02
C TYR A 230 12.17 2.37 -2.04
N LYS A 231 11.52 3.28 -1.32
CA LYS A 231 10.35 2.94 -0.50
C LYS A 231 9.11 2.61 -1.32
N LYS A 232 8.92 3.25 -2.48
CA LYS A 232 7.86 2.87 -3.41
C LYS A 232 8.11 1.47 -3.98
N ALA A 233 9.35 1.11 -4.30
CA ALA A 233 9.73 -0.23 -4.75
C ALA A 233 9.46 -1.31 -3.68
N GLU A 234 9.67 -1.01 -2.40
CA GLU A 234 9.27 -1.88 -1.28
C GLU A 234 7.73 -2.00 -1.15
N LEU A 235 7.01 -0.90 -1.39
CA LEU A 235 5.54 -0.84 -1.28
C LEU A 235 4.84 -1.50 -2.48
N PHE A 236 5.46 -1.42 -3.66
CA PHE A 236 4.91 -1.88 -4.94
C PHE A 236 5.90 -2.82 -5.66
N PRO A 237 6.22 -4.00 -5.08
CA PRO A 237 7.15 -4.94 -5.70
C PRO A 237 6.69 -5.34 -7.12
N GLY A 238 7.64 -5.50 -8.04
CA GLY A 238 7.41 -5.85 -9.45
C GLY A 238 6.87 -4.72 -10.33
N SER A 239 6.63 -3.53 -9.79
CA SER A 239 5.96 -2.45 -10.51
C SER A 239 6.88 -1.68 -11.45
N ALA A 240 6.31 -1.08 -12.49
CA ALA A 240 6.99 -0.11 -13.33
C ALA A 240 6.64 1.30 -12.86
N PHE A 241 7.65 2.14 -12.59
CA PHE A 241 7.45 3.55 -12.29
C PHE A 241 7.74 4.42 -13.51
N ILE A 242 6.80 5.27 -13.87
CA ILE A 242 6.96 6.22 -14.95
C ILE A 242 7.55 7.51 -14.38
N ILE A 243 8.68 7.95 -14.91
CA ILE A 243 9.41 9.13 -14.46
C ILE A 243 9.90 9.97 -15.64
N GLY A 244 10.13 11.26 -15.41
CA GLY A 244 10.82 12.10 -16.39
C GLY A 244 12.33 11.89 -16.35
N ALA A 245 13.01 12.20 -17.46
CA ALA A 245 14.48 12.19 -17.54
C ALA A 245 15.15 13.01 -16.42
N ASP A 246 14.53 14.11 -16.00
CA ASP A 246 15.01 14.95 -14.89
C ASP A 246 14.94 14.27 -13.52
N THR A 247 13.99 13.34 -13.36
CA THR A 247 13.86 12.52 -12.16
C THR A 247 14.81 11.32 -12.22
N ALA A 248 14.97 10.70 -13.39
CA ALA A 248 15.95 9.64 -13.61
C ALA A 248 17.38 10.12 -13.31
N ALA A 249 17.75 11.29 -13.83
CA ALA A 249 19.05 11.93 -13.55
C ALA A 249 19.27 12.17 -12.04
N ARG A 250 18.22 12.51 -11.29
CA ARG A 250 18.29 12.68 -9.84
C ARG A 250 18.41 11.35 -9.10
N LEU A 251 17.75 10.29 -9.57
CA LEU A 251 17.82 8.96 -8.96
C LEU A 251 19.24 8.40 -8.97
N VAL A 252 19.98 8.59 -10.05
CA VAL A 252 21.38 8.14 -10.20
C VAL A 252 22.42 9.20 -9.83
N ASN A 253 22.04 10.22 -9.06
CA ASN A 253 22.98 11.26 -8.60
C ASN A 253 23.38 11.04 -7.13
N PRO A 254 24.68 10.77 -6.84
CA PRO A 254 25.18 10.52 -5.49
C PRO A 254 24.87 11.63 -4.48
N LYS A 255 24.65 12.88 -4.93
CA LYS A 255 24.27 14.01 -4.07
C LYS A 255 23.03 13.71 -3.22
N TYR A 256 22.09 12.90 -3.71
CA TYR A 256 20.88 12.51 -2.96
C TYR A 256 21.12 11.36 -1.97
N TYR A 257 22.33 10.81 -1.92
CA TYR A 257 22.74 9.69 -1.08
C TYR A 257 23.90 10.07 -0.16
N GLY A 258 23.97 11.35 0.23
CA GLY A 258 25.06 11.87 1.07
C GLY A 258 26.38 12.05 0.32
N GLY A 259 26.36 12.06 -1.01
CA GLY A 259 27.56 12.11 -1.86
C GLY A 259 28.20 10.73 -2.07
N ASP A 260 27.59 9.65 -1.59
CA ASP A 260 28.14 8.30 -1.65
C ASP A 260 27.57 7.52 -2.84
N TYR A 261 28.44 7.26 -3.82
CA TYR A 261 28.10 6.49 -5.02
C TYR A 261 27.79 5.03 -4.72
N ASN A 262 28.52 4.40 -3.79
CA ASN A 262 28.31 2.98 -3.46
C ASN A 262 26.97 2.80 -2.75
N ARG A 263 26.62 3.73 -1.84
CA ARG A 263 25.32 3.74 -1.18
C ARG A 263 24.17 3.94 -2.16
N MET A 264 24.34 4.82 -3.15
CA MET A 264 23.36 4.99 -4.22
C MET A 264 23.16 3.68 -4.99
N LEU A 265 24.26 3.04 -5.39
CA LEU A 265 24.23 1.80 -6.15
C LEU A 265 23.57 0.67 -5.34
N GLU A 266 23.93 0.52 -4.07
CA GLU A 266 23.33 -0.45 -3.14
C GLU A 266 21.80 -0.29 -3.06
N ILE A 267 21.31 0.92 -2.80
CA ILE A 267 19.87 1.20 -2.69
C ILE A 267 19.13 0.92 -4.00
N LEU A 268 19.71 1.29 -5.14
CA LEU A 268 19.07 1.07 -6.45
C LEU A 268 19.14 -0.40 -6.89
N LEU A 269 20.17 -1.15 -6.50
CA LEU A 269 20.24 -2.60 -6.70
C LEU A 269 19.20 -3.33 -5.83
N GLU A 270 18.94 -2.86 -4.61
CA GLU A 270 17.83 -3.36 -3.82
C GLU A 270 16.49 -3.12 -4.52
N CYS A 271 16.27 -1.93 -5.10
CA CYS A 271 15.06 -1.65 -5.89
C CYS A 271 14.93 -2.60 -7.09
N LYS A 272 16.04 -2.83 -7.80
CA LYS A 272 16.10 -3.77 -8.92
C LYS A 272 15.75 -5.18 -8.48
N SER A 273 16.21 -5.61 -7.30
CA SER A 273 15.90 -6.95 -6.74
C SER A 273 14.41 -7.18 -6.46
N THR A 274 13.61 -6.10 -6.29
CA THR A 274 12.15 -6.22 -6.16
C THR A 274 11.43 -6.38 -7.49
N GLY A 275 12.15 -6.40 -8.62
CA GLY A 275 11.58 -6.42 -9.97
C GLY A 275 11.06 -5.05 -10.43
N THR A 276 11.48 -3.97 -9.77
CA THR A 276 11.11 -2.61 -10.16
C THR A 276 11.76 -2.24 -11.49
N THR A 277 11.05 -1.51 -12.34
CA THR A 277 11.61 -0.88 -13.55
C THR A 277 11.20 0.59 -13.62
N PHE A 278 12.01 1.43 -14.27
CA PHE A 278 11.73 2.85 -14.50
C PHE A 278 11.49 3.10 -16.00
N LEU A 279 10.28 3.53 -16.35
CA LEU A 279 9.94 3.98 -17.70
C LEU A 279 10.22 5.48 -17.81
N VAL A 280 11.20 5.87 -18.62
CA VAL A 280 11.74 7.22 -18.63
C VAL A 280 11.21 8.00 -19.83
N GLY A 281 10.34 8.97 -19.56
CA GLY A 281 9.87 9.93 -20.56
C GLY A 281 10.86 11.08 -20.74
N GLY A 282 11.10 11.46 -22.00
CA GLY A 282 11.92 12.62 -22.33
C GLY A 282 11.37 13.92 -21.73
N ARG A 283 12.27 14.82 -21.34
CA ARG A 283 11.93 16.06 -20.61
C ARG A 283 12.88 17.19 -20.96
N LYS A 284 12.36 18.41 -21.00
CA LYS A 284 13.20 19.61 -21.12
C LYS A 284 13.93 19.89 -19.79
N ILE A 285 15.25 19.84 -19.80
CA ILE A 285 16.16 20.12 -18.68
C ILE A 285 17.09 21.26 -19.11
N GLU A 286 17.07 22.38 -18.39
CA GLU A 286 17.94 23.55 -18.66
C GLU A 286 17.85 24.13 -20.08
N GLY A 287 16.78 23.85 -20.82
CA GLY A 287 16.59 24.34 -22.19
C GLY A 287 16.68 23.24 -23.25
N ASP A 288 17.32 22.12 -22.91
CA ASP A 288 17.55 20.99 -23.82
C ASP A 288 16.58 19.85 -23.53
N PHE A 289 16.07 19.22 -24.58
CA PHE A 289 15.29 17.99 -24.43
C PHE A 289 16.24 16.83 -24.17
N LYS A 290 16.08 16.17 -23.04
CA LYS A 290 16.90 15.03 -22.59
C LYS A 290 16.07 13.76 -22.56
N VAL A 291 16.62 12.68 -23.09
CA VAL A 291 16.08 11.31 -23.03
C VAL A 291 16.96 10.42 -22.14
N LEU A 292 16.59 9.15 -21.96
CA LEU A 292 17.35 8.21 -21.12
C LEU A 292 18.79 8.05 -21.61
N GLU A 293 18.98 8.03 -22.92
CA GLU A 293 20.25 7.83 -23.60
C GLU A 293 21.24 8.99 -23.34
N ASP A 294 20.75 10.15 -22.92
CA ASP A 294 21.58 11.30 -22.53
C ASP A 294 22.04 11.25 -21.07
N LEU A 295 21.60 10.25 -20.28
CA LEU A 295 21.87 10.14 -18.86
C LEU A 295 23.01 9.15 -18.58
N ASP A 296 23.86 9.49 -17.61
CA ASP A 296 24.93 8.60 -17.13
C ASP A 296 24.37 7.58 -16.13
N ILE A 297 23.77 6.50 -16.65
CA ILE A 297 23.23 5.40 -15.84
C ILE A 297 24.34 4.36 -15.61
N PRO A 298 24.64 4.00 -14.34
CA PRO A 298 25.56 2.92 -14.01
C PRO A 298 25.21 1.61 -14.73
N GLU A 299 26.22 0.90 -15.21
CA GLU A 299 26.05 -0.30 -16.05
C GLU A 299 25.19 -1.37 -15.36
N GLU A 300 25.37 -1.54 -14.05
CA GLU A 300 24.66 -2.50 -13.21
C GLU A 300 23.15 -2.22 -13.08
N LEU A 301 22.73 -1.00 -13.41
CA LEU A 301 21.34 -0.52 -13.30
C LEU A 301 20.65 -0.33 -14.66
N ARG A 302 21.38 -0.40 -15.79
CA ARG A 302 20.86 -0.01 -17.11
C ARG A 302 19.57 -0.73 -17.52
N ASP A 303 19.49 -2.03 -17.27
CA ASP A 303 18.32 -2.87 -17.57
C ASP A 303 17.06 -2.50 -16.76
N MET A 304 17.21 -1.78 -15.65
CA MET A 304 16.08 -1.28 -14.87
C MET A 304 15.47 -0.02 -15.50
N PHE A 305 16.20 0.73 -16.33
CA PHE A 305 15.71 1.96 -16.97
C PHE A 305 15.36 1.69 -18.43
N ILE A 306 14.13 2.03 -18.82
CA ILE A 306 13.59 1.77 -20.16
C ILE A 306 13.11 3.10 -20.74
N SER A 307 13.66 3.49 -21.90
CA SER A 307 13.30 4.74 -22.56
C SER A 307 11.88 4.67 -23.13
N ILE A 308 11.07 5.70 -22.90
CA ILE A 308 9.81 5.91 -23.62
C ILE A 308 10.16 6.68 -24.91
N PRO A 309 9.98 6.08 -26.10
CA PRO A 309 10.40 6.69 -27.36
C PRO A 309 9.76 8.07 -27.59
N GLU A 310 10.56 9.05 -28.04
CA GLU A 310 10.10 10.42 -28.29
C GLU A 310 8.97 10.44 -29.33
N GLU A 311 9.01 9.54 -30.32
CA GLU A 311 7.98 9.41 -31.36
C GLU A 311 6.62 9.03 -30.77
N LYS A 312 6.61 8.35 -29.62
CA LYS A 312 5.39 7.97 -28.91
C LYS A 312 4.94 9.04 -27.91
N PHE A 313 5.86 9.82 -27.35
CA PHE A 313 5.53 10.83 -26.36
C PHE A 313 6.46 12.05 -26.39
N ARG A 314 5.91 13.18 -26.84
CA ARG A 314 6.51 14.52 -26.70
C ARG A 314 5.42 15.53 -26.35
N ILE A 315 5.36 15.94 -25.08
CA ILE A 315 4.40 16.94 -24.59
C ILE A 315 5.08 17.90 -23.64
N ASP A 316 5.21 19.17 -24.06
CA ASP A 316 5.75 20.27 -23.27
C ASP A 316 4.63 21.02 -22.51
N ILE A 317 3.89 20.29 -21.65
CA ILE A 317 2.88 20.87 -20.76
C ILE A 317 3.29 20.61 -19.32
N SER A 318 3.39 21.65 -18.50
CA SER A 318 3.59 21.51 -17.05
C SER A 318 2.43 22.06 -16.22
N SER A 319 2.07 21.39 -15.12
CA SER A 319 1.11 21.92 -14.15
C SER A 319 1.48 23.31 -13.62
N THR A 320 2.77 23.66 -13.58
CA THR A 320 3.23 24.99 -13.12
C THR A 320 2.85 26.09 -14.10
N GLU A 321 2.98 25.86 -15.40
CA GLU A 321 2.52 26.80 -16.42
C GLU A 321 1.00 26.94 -16.40
N ILE A 322 0.28 25.82 -16.21
CA ILE A 322 -1.19 25.85 -16.09
C ILE A 322 -1.61 26.72 -14.90
N ARG A 323 -1.01 26.52 -13.72
CA ARG A 323 -1.31 27.36 -12.54
C ARG A 323 -1.06 28.84 -12.81
N LYS A 324 0.09 29.18 -13.43
CA LYS A 324 0.39 30.57 -13.83
C LYS A 324 -0.66 31.12 -14.81
N SER A 325 -1.07 30.34 -15.80
CA SER A 325 -2.07 30.75 -16.80
C SER A 325 -3.48 30.91 -16.22
N GLN A 326 -3.80 30.17 -15.15
CA GLN A 326 -5.10 30.17 -14.48
C GLN A 326 -5.15 31.07 -13.25
N GLY A 327 -4.05 31.73 -12.88
CA GLY A 327 -3.96 32.58 -11.68
C GLY A 327 -4.06 31.83 -10.35
N LEU A 328 -3.65 30.55 -10.32
CA LEU A 328 -3.73 29.63 -9.18
C LEU A 328 -2.42 29.50 -8.39
#